data_AF-A0A4Y9Q503-F1
#
_entry.id   AF-A0A4Y9Q503-F1
#
_cell.length_a   1.000
_cell.length_b   1.000
_cell.length_c   1.000
_cell.angle_alpha   90.00
_cell.angle_beta   90.00
_cell.angle_gamma   90.00
#
_symmetry.space_group_name_H-M   'P 1'
#
loop_
_entity.id
_entity.type
_entity.pdbx_description
1 polymer ?
#
loop_
_entity_poly.entity_id
_entity_poly.type
_entity_poly.pdbx_seq_one_letter_code
_entity_poly.pdbx_strand_id
1 'polypeptide(L)' 'MRVRPRWDAGPVIAPEPRPARPDDGGDPACWARRVCPACGRLADQDPPTRCPGCGAELPDD' A
#
# COMPACT_ATOMS: atom_id res chain seq x y z
N MET A 1 33.66 -0.65 38.27
CA MET A 1 33.41 -0.79 36.82
C MET A 1 32.01 -0.24 36.52
N ARG A 2 31.88 0.79 35.68
CA ARG A 2 30.58 1.26 35.16
C ARG A 2 30.47 0.82 33.71
N VAL A 3 29.50 -0.04 33.40
CA VAL A 3 29.18 -0.46 32.03
C VAL A 3 28.40 0.66 31.36
N ARG A 4 28.90 1.15 30.22
CA ARG A 4 28.19 2.13 29.40
C ARG A 4 27.02 1.44 28.66
N PRO A 5 25.80 2.01 28.68
CA PRO A 5 24.68 1.51 27.88
C PRO A 5 25.01 1.50 26.39
N ARG A 6 24.30 0.69 25.60
CA ARG A 6 24.49 0.57 24.13
C ARG A 6 24.26 1.87 23.34
N TRP A 7 23.88 2.96 24.00
CA TRP A 7 23.61 4.28 23.41
C TRP A 7 24.86 5.12 23.11
N ASP A 8 26.05 4.67 23.54
CA ASP A 8 27.32 5.38 23.28
C ASP A 8 28.01 4.98 21.96
N ALA A 9 27.31 4.28 21.06
CA ALA A 9 27.79 4.01 19.71
C ALA A 9 27.66 5.30 18.87
N GLY A 10 28.78 5.76 18.30
CA GLY A 10 28.81 6.95 17.43
C GLY A 10 27.85 6.86 16.23
N PRO A 11 27.71 7.96 15.46
CA PRO A 11 26.76 8.00 14.36
C PRO A 11 27.08 6.92 13.33
N VAL A 12 26.14 5.99 13.15
CA VAL A 12 26.15 5.09 12.00
C VAL A 12 25.86 5.95 10.77
N ILE A 13 26.87 6.20 9.94
CA ILE A 13 26.67 6.85 8.64
C ILE A 13 26.02 5.79 7.75
N ALA A 14 24.69 5.79 7.73
CA ALA A 14 23.93 4.95 6.81
C ALA A 14 24.22 5.42 5.37
N PRO A 15 24.33 4.49 4.40
CA PRO A 15 24.40 4.88 3.00
C PRO A 15 23.17 5.71 2.63
N GLU A 16 23.36 6.73 1.79
CA GLU A 16 22.28 7.61 1.38
C GLU A 16 21.12 6.78 0.80
N PRO A 17 19.86 7.10 1.16
CA PRO A 17 18.72 6.35 0.66
C PRO A 17 18.73 6.42 -0.87
N ARG A 18 18.80 5.26 -1.52
CA ARG A 18 18.54 5.16 -2.95
C ARG A 18 17.15 5.77 -3.18
N PRO A 19 16.91 6.51 -4.27
CA PRO A 19 15.58 7.05 -4.55
C PRO A 19 14.59 5.90 -4.46
N ALA A 20 13.66 6.02 -3.52
CA ALA A 20 12.59 5.04 -3.38
C ALA A 20 11.91 4.96 -4.75
N ARG A 21 11.89 3.77 -5.35
CA ARG A 21 10.95 3.49 -6.43
C ARG A 21 9.58 3.93 -5.91
N PRO A 22 8.74 4.64 -6.68
CA PRO A 22 7.38 4.96 -6.25
C PRO A 22 6.83 3.69 -5.64
N ASP A 23 6.46 3.76 -4.36
CA ASP A 23 5.94 2.62 -3.62
C ASP A 23 4.90 1.98 -4.54
N ASP A 24 5.05 0.70 -4.86
CA ASP A 24 4.11 0.00 -5.77
C ASP A 24 2.67 -0.01 -5.19
N GLY A 25 2.45 0.62 -4.03
CA GLY A 25 1.18 1.13 -3.56
C GLY A 25 0.71 2.38 -4.33
N GLY A 26 -0.13 2.16 -5.34
CA GLY A 26 -0.85 3.22 -6.06
C GLY A 26 -1.74 4.08 -5.15
N ASP A 27 -2.32 5.13 -5.72
CA ASP A 27 -3.17 6.08 -4.99
C ASP A 27 -4.33 5.37 -4.26
N PRO A 28 -4.62 5.69 -2.98
CA PRO A 28 -5.67 5.01 -2.22
C PRO A 28 -7.08 5.13 -2.83
N ALA A 29 -7.38 6.19 -3.59
CA ALA A 29 -8.66 6.31 -4.31
C ALA A 29 -8.75 5.32 -5.48
N CYS A 30 -7.61 4.96 -6.09
CA CYS A 30 -7.49 3.95 -7.14
C CYS A 30 -7.99 2.56 -6.70
N TRP A 31 -7.87 2.24 -5.42
CA TRP A 31 -8.38 0.99 -4.85
C TRP A 31 -9.83 1.10 -4.37
N ALA A 32 -10.27 2.28 -3.94
CA ALA A 32 -11.65 2.52 -3.54
C ALA A 32 -12.65 2.28 -4.67
N ARG A 33 -12.32 2.72 -5.90
CA ARG A 33 -13.13 2.44 -7.12
C ARG A 33 -13.30 0.94 -7.42
N ARG A 34 -12.42 0.08 -6.89
CA ARG A 34 -12.50 -1.38 -7.07
C ARG A 34 -13.33 -2.09 -6.00
N VAL A 35 -13.81 -1.38 -4.97
CA VAL A 35 -14.67 -1.95 -3.94
C VAL A 35 -16.12 -1.96 -4.43
N CYS A 36 -16.74 -3.14 -4.50
CA CYS A 36 -18.13 -3.25 -4.90
C CYS A 36 -19.06 -2.63 -3.83
N PRO A 37 -19.92 -1.66 -4.16
CA PRO A 37 -20.81 -1.03 -3.18
C PRO A 37 -21.93 -1.97 -2.70
N ALA A 38 -22.25 -3.02 -3.46
CA ALA A 38 -23.32 -3.95 -3.12
C ALA A 38 -22.88 -5.01 -2.09
N CYS A 39 -21.63 -5.48 -2.14
CA CYS A 39 -21.15 -6.59 -1.29
C CYS A 39 -19.80 -6.35 -0.60
N GLY A 40 -19.15 -5.21 -0.84
CA GLY A 40 -17.88 -4.82 -0.22
C GLY A 40 -16.64 -5.58 -0.73
N ARG A 41 -16.79 -6.45 -1.73
CA ARG A 41 -15.65 -7.21 -2.29
C ARG A 41 -14.79 -6.33 -3.20
N LEU A 42 -13.48 -6.47 -3.08
CA LEU A 42 -12.50 -5.84 -3.97
C LEU A 42 -12.39 -6.64 -5.28
N ALA A 43 -12.39 -5.94 -6.42
CA ALA A 43 -12.10 -6.53 -7.71
C ALA A 43 -10.59 -6.59 -7.95
N ASP A 44 -10.08 -7.79 -8.27
CA ASP A 44 -8.66 -8.03 -8.51
C ASP A 44 -8.20 -7.59 -9.93
N GLN A 45 -9.14 -7.49 -10.89
CA GLN A 45 -8.89 -7.08 -12.28
C GLN A 45 -9.12 -5.56 -12.45
N ASP A 46 -8.29 -4.90 -13.28
CA ASP A 46 -8.45 -3.48 -13.65
C ASP A 46 -8.39 -3.33 -15.18
N PRO A 47 -9.40 -2.72 -15.83
CA PRO A 47 -10.61 -2.10 -15.27
C PRO A 47 -11.70 -3.14 -14.89
N PRO A 48 -12.29 -3.06 -13.68
CA PRO A 48 -13.35 -3.99 -13.29
C PRO A 48 -14.72 -3.51 -13.78
N THR A 49 -15.33 -4.23 -14.72
CA THR A 49 -16.71 -3.92 -15.16
C THR A 49 -17.79 -4.61 -14.32
N ARG A 50 -17.45 -5.73 -13.64
CA ARG A 50 -18.38 -6.49 -12.79
C ARG A 50 -17.70 -7.10 -11.57
N CYS A 51 -18.47 -7.24 -10.48
CA CYS A 51 -18.01 -7.81 -9.24
C CYS A 51 -17.89 -9.35 -9.35
N PRO A 52 -16.73 -9.94 -9.02
CA PRO A 52 -16.57 -11.40 -9.03
C PRO A 52 -17.34 -12.11 -7.90
N GLY A 53 -17.81 -11.38 -6.89
CA GLY A 53 -18.56 -11.94 -5.76
C GLY A 53 -20.06 -12.04 -6.01
N CYS A 54 -20.68 -10.94 -6.45
CA CYS A 54 -22.14 -10.86 -6.60
C CYS A 54 -22.62 -10.59 -8.04
N GLY A 55 -21.72 -10.30 -8.99
CA GLY A 55 -22.06 -10.03 -10.38
C GLY A 55 -22.61 -8.63 -10.69
N ALA A 56 -22.75 -7.76 -9.69
CA ALA A 56 -23.15 -6.35 -9.88
C ALA A 56 -22.10 -5.58 -10.70
N GLU A 57 -22.54 -4.57 -11.44
CA GLU A 57 -21.65 -3.64 -12.16
C GLU A 57 -20.88 -2.74 -11.17
N LEU A 58 -19.60 -2.48 -11.46
CA LEU A 58 -18.78 -1.55 -10.67
C LEU A 58 -18.77 -0.15 -11.32
N PRO A 59 -18.60 0.93 -10.54
CA PRO A 59 -18.43 2.29 -11.07
C PRO A 59 -17.07 2.44 -11.78
N ASP A 60 -17.06 3.19 -12.89
CA ASP A 60 -15.88 3.43 -13.74
C ASP A 60 -15.17 4.78 -13.46
N ASP A 61 -15.67 5.58 -12.50
CA ASP A 61 -15.26 6.97 -12.20
C ASP A 61 -14.18 7.09 -11.10
#